data_AF-A0A7W0T607-F1
#
_entry.id   AF-A0A7W0T607-F1
#
_cell.length_a   1.000
_cell.length_b   1.000
_cell.length_c   1.000
_cell.angle_alpha   90.00
_cell.angle_beta   90.00
_cell.angle_gamma   90.00
#
_symmetry.space_group_name_H-M   'P 1'
#
loop_
_entity.id
_entity.type
_entity.pdbx_description
1 polymer ?
#
loop_
_entity_poly.entity_id
_entity_poly.type
_entity_poly.pdbx_seq_one_letter_code
_entity_poly.pdbx_strand_id
1 'polypeptide(L)'
;MCRNIHTLYNFEPPATEDEIRDASLQYVRKVSGFTKPSQANEAAFDAAVDEIAGATLRLLGSLVTTAAPKDREHEAERARERAKKRFATAP
;
A
#
# COMPACT_ATOMS: atom_id res chain seq x y z
N MET A 1 -4.27 -1.82 12.24
CA MET A 1 -4.05 -0.84 11.15
C MET A 1 -3.32 -1.56 10.04
N CYS A 2 -3.81 -1.52 8.79
CA CYS A 2 -3.16 -2.20 7.66
C CYS A 2 -1.81 -1.58 7.40
N ARG A 3 -0.74 -2.26 7.83
CA ARG A 3 0.62 -1.70 7.87
C ARG A 3 1.24 -1.42 6.51
N ASN A 4 0.59 -1.80 5.40
CA ASN A 4 1.10 -1.61 4.03
C ASN A 4 0.10 -0.96 3.06
N ILE A 5 -1.06 -0.46 3.53
CA ILE A 5 -1.96 0.34 2.67
C ILE A 5 -1.55 1.81 2.81
N HIS A 6 -0.61 2.23 1.99
CA HIS A 6 -0.09 3.61 1.93
C HIS A 6 -0.53 4.31 0.64
N THR A 7 -0.39 5.63 0.60
CA THR A 7 -0.60 6.40 -0.63
C THR A 7 0.46 6.03 -1.65
N LEU A 8 0.05 5.56 -2.83
CA LEU A 8 0.94 5.17 -3.93
C LEU A 8 0.97 6.18 -5.09
N TYR A 9 0.03 7.13 -5.13
CA TYR A 9 -0.09 8.10 -6.21
C TYR A 9 0.87 9.29 -6.09
N ASN A 10 1.33 9.79 -7.24
CA ASN A 10 2.14 11.00 -7.39
C ASN A 10 3.51 10.91 -6.67
N PHE A 11 4.25 9.83 -6.94
CA PHE A 11 5.62 9.64 -6.47
C PHE A 11 6.59 9.52 -7.64
N GLU A 12 7.83 9.94 -7.41
CA GLU A 12 8.99 9.68 -8.27
C GLU A 12 10.03 8.86 -7.46
N PRO A 13 10.38 7.64 -7.87
CA PRO A 13 9.81 6.89 -9.00
C PRO A 13 8.34 6.47 -8.78
N PRO A 14 7.57 6.14 -9.84
CA PRO A 14 6.18 5.67 -9.75
C PRO A 14 6.04 4.32 -9.02
N ALA A 15 4.87 4.10 -8.39
CA ALA A 15 4.58 2.88 -7.61
C ALA A 15 4.92 1.61 -8.37
N THR A 16 5.63 0.67 -7.74
CA THR A 16 6.00 -0.59 -8.37
C THR A 16 4.82 -1.57 -8.32
N GLU A 17 4.84 -2.56 -9.20
CA GLU A 17 3.83 -3.63 -9.19
C GLU A 17 3.79 -4.37 -7.85
N ASP A 18 4.96 -4.59 -7.23
CA ASP A 18 5.07 -5.23 -5.92
C ASP A 18 4.39 -4.42 -4.82
N GLU A 19 4.57 -3.09 -4.79
CA GLU A 19 3.90 -2.22 -3.82
C GLU A 19 2.38 -2.21 -3.99
N ILE A 20 1.92 -2.22 -5.26
CA ILE A 20 0.50 -2.31 -5.59
C ILE A 20 -0.06 -3.67 -5.15
N ARG A 21 0.65 -4.76 -5.41
CA ARG A 21 0.26 -6.11 -5.00
C ARG A 21 0.22 -6.24 -3.47
N ASP A 22 1.21 -5.69 -2.79
CA ASP A 22 1.28 -5.68 -1.32
C ASP A 22 0.14 -4.89 -0.68
N ALA A 23 -0.18 -3.72 -1.22
CA ALA A 23 -1.33 -2.94 -0.77
C ALA A 23 -2.64 -3.72 -0.97
N SER A 24 -2.79 -4.38 -2.13
CA SER A 24 -3.94 -5.22 -2.47
C SER A 24 -4.07 -6.41 -1.52
N LEU A 25 -2.96 -7.10 -1.23
CA LEU A 25 -2.91 -8.18 -0.25
C LEU A 25 -3.38 -7.72 1.13
N GLN A 26 -2.91 -6.56 1.62
CA GLN A 26 -3.34 -6.04 2.91
C GLN A 26 -4.82 -5.63 2.92
N TYR A 27 -5.33 -5.12 1.80
CA TYR A 27 -6.76 -4.84 1.66
C TYR A 27 -7.58 -6.13 1.78
N VAL A 28 -7.23 -7.17 1.03
CA VAL A 28 -7.95 -8.46 1.07
C VAL A 28 -7.88 -9.08 2.46
N ARG A 29 -6.70 -9.07 3.12
CA ARG A 29 -6.57 -9.52 4.52
C ARG A 29 -7.50 -8.75 5.46
N LYS A 30 -7.60 -7.44 5.28
CA LYS A 30 -8.42 -6.59 6.14
C LYS A 30 -9.92 -6.84 5.96
N VAL A 31 -10.36 -7.00 4.71
CA VAL A 31 -11.78 -7.20 4.39
C VAL A 31 -12.22 -8.62 4.74
N SER A 32 -11.41 -9.62 4.41
CA SER A 32 -11.71 -11.03 4.72
C SER A 32 -11.55 -11.39 6.20
N GLY A 33 -10.73 -10.64 6.94
CA GLY A 33 -10.34 -10.99 8.31
C GLY A 33 -9.29 -12.11 8.40
N PHE A 34 -8.81 -12.63 7.27
CA PHE A 34 -7.77 -13.67 7.23
C PHE A 34 -6.39 -13.04 7.13
N THR A 35 -5.48 -13.42 8.04
CA THR A 35 -4.04 -13.14 7.83
C THR A 35 -3.42 -14.14 6.85
N LYS A 36 -3.90 -15.39 6.90
CA LYS A 36 -3.57 -16.48 5.99
C LYS A 36 -4.88 -17.21 5.65
N PRO A 37 -5.25 -17.35 4.37
CA PRO A 37 -6.45 -18.09 3.99
C PRO A 37 -6.28 -19.59 4.32
N SER A 38 -7.40 -20.29 4.47
CA SER A 38 -7.39 -21.76 4.47
C SER A 38 -7.11 -22.28 3.06
N GLN A 39 -6.67 -23.54 2.95
CA GLN A 39 -6.42 -24.16 1.64
C GLN A 39 -7.64 -24.12 0.70
N ALA A 40 -8.84 -24.26 1.26
CA ALA A 40 -10.09 -24.18 0.48
C ALA A 40 -10.37 -22.77 -0.07
N ASN A 41 -9.86 -21.72 0.59
CA ASN A 41 -10.11 -20.33 0.21
C ASN A 41 -8.92 -19.68 -0.52
N GLU A 42 -7.80 -20.38 -0.66
CA GLU A 42 -6.55 -19.84 -1.21
C GLU A 42 -6.75 -19.30 -2.63
N ALA A 43 -7.37 -20.07 -3.52
CA ALA A 43 -7.64 -19.64 -4.90
C ALA A 43 -8.53 -18.39 -4.97
N ALA A 44 -9.58 -18.30 -4.15
CA ALA A 44 -10.46 -17.13 -4.12
C ALA A 44 -9.75 -15.90 -3.52
N PHE A 45 -8.90 -16.12 -2.52
CA PHE A 45 -8.11 -15.09 -1.88
C PHE A 45 -7.09 -14.49 -2.85
N ASP A 46 -6.34 -15.34 -3.55
CA ASP A 46 -5.31 -14.91 -4.51
C ASP A 46 -5.93 -14.20 -5.72
N ALA A 47 -7.03 -14.71 -6.26
CA ALA A 47 -7.76 -14.05 -7.35
C ALA A 47 -8.20 -12.63 -6.96
N ALA A 48 -8.74 -12.45 -5.74
CA ALA A 48 -9.13 -11.13 -5.25
C ALA A 48 -7.94 -10.18 -5.13
N VAL A 49 -6.77 -10.67 -4.70
CA VAL A 49 -5.54 -9.86 -4.65
C VAL A 49 -5.13 -9.40 -6.05
N ASP A 50 -5.14 -10.30 -7.02
CA ASP A 50 -4.76 -10.01 -8.41
C ASP A 50 -5.71 -9.01 -9.07
N GLU A 51 -7.02 -9.17 -8.89
CA GLU A 51 -8.03 -8.27 -9.44
C GLU A 51 -7.88 -6.84 -8.90
N ILE A 52 -7.67 -6.72 -7.58
CA ILE A 52 -7.50 -5.42 -6.92
C ILE A 52 -6.17 -4.78 -7.31
N ALA A 53 -5.09 -5.56 -7.46
CA ALA A 53 -3.82 -5.07 -7.95
C ALA A 53 -3.97 -4.50 -9.37
N GLY A 54 -4.64 -5.24 -10.26
CA GLY A 54 -4.92 -4.78 -11.61
C GLY A 54 -5.80 -3.53 -11.66
N ALA A 55 -6.84 -3.46 -10.82
CA ALA A 55 -7.69 -2.27 -10.72
C ALA A 55 -6.91 -1.05 -10.21
N THR A 56 -6.04 -1.25 -9.22
CA THR A 56 -5.20 -0.20 -8.63
C THR A 56 -4.17 0.31 -9.63
N LEU A 57 -3.52 -0.58 -10.38
CA LEU A 57 -2.59 -0.19 -11.44
C LEU A 57 -3.26 0.70 -12.49
N ARG A 58 -4.44 0.29 -12.98
CA ARG A 58 -5.23 1.08 -13.94
C ARG A 58 -5.62 2.44 -13.36
N LEU A 59 -6.06 2.47 -12.10
CA LEU A 59 -6.38 3.72 -11.41
C LEU A 59 -5.17 4.65 -11.38
N LEU A 60 -4.04 4.19 -10.85
CA LEU A 60 -2.83 5.01 -10.72
C LEU A 60 -2.33 5.55 -12.06
N GLY A 61 -2.40 4.74 -13.13
CA GLY A 61 -2.03 5.17 -14.48
C GLY A 61 -3.01 6.16 -15.13
N SER A 62 -4.26 6.22 -14.65
CA SER A 62 -5.30 7.13 -15.18
C SER A 62 -5.40 8.48 -14.45
N LEU A 63 -4.84 8.57 -13.25
CA LEU A 63 -4.92 9.77 -12.42
C LEU A 63 -3.96 10.85 -12.93
N VAL A 64 -4.51 12.04 -13.19
CA VAL A 64 -3.75 13.23 -13.63
C VAL A 64 -3.65 14.24 -12.49
N THR A 65 -2.47 14.84 -12.32
CA THR A 65 -2.23 15.88 -11.32
C THR A 65 -1.29 16.94 -11.87
N THR A 66 -1.47 18.18 -11.44
CA THR A 66 -0.55 19.30 -11.69
C THR A 66 0.42 19.51 -10.54
N ALA A 67 0.28 18.75 -9.44
CA ALA A 67 1.19 18.83 -8.30
C ALA A 67 2.54 18.19 -8.64
N ALA A 68 3.62 18.73 -8.07
CA ALA A 68 4.93 18.11 -8.19
C ALA A 68 4.93 16.69 -7.59
N PRO A 69 5.62 15.72 -8.21
CA PRO A 69 5.79 14.39 -7.64
C PRO A 69 6.46 14.44 -6.27
N LYS A 70 6.05 13.53 -5.39
CA LYS A 70 6.67 13.34 -4.08
C LYS A 70 7.85 12.39 -4.19
N ASP A 71 8.90 12.67 -3.45
CA ASP A 71 10.03 11.75 -3.31
C ASP A 71 9.74 10.77 -2.16
N ARG A 72 9.86 9.47 -2.44
CA ARG A 72 9.61 8.41 -1.45
C ARG A 72 10.65 8.38 -0.34
N GLU A 73 11.92 8.62 -0.64
CA GLU A 73 12.98 8.61 0.37
C GLU A 73 12.74 9.74 1.37
N HIS A 74 12.42 10.94 0.85
CA HIS A 74 12.06 12.08 1.68
C HIS A 74 10.78 11.84 2.51
N GLU A 75 9.72 11.24 1.95
CA GLU A 75 8.52 10.93 2.74
C GLU A 75 8.77 9.83 3.79
N ALA A 76 9.61 8.84 3.48
CA ALA A 76 10.02 7.81 4.43
C ALA A 76 10.85 8.42 5.58
N GLU A 77 11.75 9.36 5.28
CA GLU A 77 12.49 10.10 6.29
C GLU A 77 11.57 10.96 7.17
N ARG A 78 10.64 11.72 6.57
CA ARG A 78 9.64 12.48 7.34
C ARG A 78 8.79 11.58 8.23
N ALA A 79 8.44 10.38 7.75
CA ALA A 79 7.73 9.39 8.57
C ALA A 79 8.60 8.88 9.73
N ARG A 80 9.89 8.60 9.49
CA ARG A 80 10.85 8.20 10.53
C ARG A 80 11.06 9.30 11.57
N GLU A 81 11.17 10.56 11.15
CA GLU A 81 11.28 11.70 12.07
C GLU A 81 10.03 11.88 12.93
N ARG A 82 8.84 11.76 12.33
CA ARG A 82 7.57 11.78 13.08
C ARG A 82 7.51 10.64 14.08
N ALA A 83 7.96 9.43 13.70
CA ALA A 83 8.03 8.30 14.61
C ALA A 83 9.01 8.56 15.76
N LYS A 84 10.22 9.05 15.48
CA LYS A 84 11.20 9.44 16.51
C LYS A 84 10.59 10.43 17.51
N LYS A 85 9.91 11.48 17.04
CA LYS A 85 9.23 12.46 17.92
C LYS A 85 8.15 11.81 18.79
N ARG A 86 7.38 10.87 18.23
CA ARG A 86 6.31 10.16 18.97
C ARG A 86 6.85 9.22 20.06
N PHE A 87 7.96 8.54 19.79
CA PHE A 87 8.58 7.61 20.73
C PHE A 87 9.56 8.28 21.70
N ALA A 88 10.07 9.47 21.38
CA ALA A 88 10.90 10.27 22.29
C ALA A 88 10.11 10.88 23.47
N THR A 89 8.79 10.95 23.37
CA THR A 89 7.88 11.45 24.43
C THR A 89 7.16 10.32 25.18
N ALA A 90 7.52 9.05 24.96
CA ALA A 90 6.96 7.94 25.73
C ALA A 90 7.78 7.78 27.03
N PRO A 91 7.17 7.89 28.23
CA PRO A 91 7.83 7.64 29.52
C PRO A 91 8.21 6.17 29.70
#